data_AF-A0A7J2NMX8-F1
#
_entry.id   AF-A0A7J2NMX8-F1
#
_cell.length_a   1.000
_cell.length_b   1.000
_cell.length_c   1.000
_cell.angle_alpha   90.00
_cell.angle_beta   90.00
_cell.angle_gamma   90.00
#
_symmetry.space_group_name_H-M   'P 1'
#
loop_
_entity.id
_entity.type
_entity.pdbx_description
1 polymer ?
#
loop_
_entity_poly.entity_id
_entity_poly.type
_entity_poly.pdbx_seq_one_letter_code
_entity_poly.pdbx_strand_id
1 'polypeptide(L)' 'MTKCPNCQTEIAKPDKTWKFSQFTVDAYLCNNCKTKFRDYSKQGKHSFTLQFKKGRYRKVQSKIQTG' A
#
# COMPACT_ATOMS: atom_id res chain seq x y z
N MET A 1 -0.99 -10.73 -3.37
CA MET A 1 -0.12 -10.66 -2.18
C MET A 1 0.73 -9.40 -2.29
N THR A 2 0.93 -8.66 -1.19
CA THR A 2 1.76 -7.45 -1.14
C THR A 2 2.82 -7.59 -0.04
N LYS A 3 3.92 -6.84 -0.12
CA LYS A 3 4.96 -6.84 0.93
C LYS A 3 4.79 -5.63 1.83
N CYS A 4 4.91 -5.85 3.15
CA CYS A 4 4.89 -4.74 4.09
C CYS A 4 6.08 -3.81 3.81
N PRO A 5 5.86 -2.49 3.59
CA PRO A 5 6.95 -1.56 3.31
C PRO A 5 7.89 -1.32 4.49
N ASN A 6 7.54 -1.82 5.69
CA ASN A 6 8.36 -1.65 6.89
C ASN A 6 9.25 -2.86 7.18
N CYS A 7 8.69 -4.07 7.16
CA CYS A 7 9.37 -5.31 7.57
C CYS A 7 9.44 -6.37 6.48
N GLN A 8 9.00 -6.05 5.25
CA GLN A 8 9.03 -6.93 4.08
C GLN A 8 8.21 -8.23 4.17
N THR A 9 7.52 -8.49 5.29
CA THR A 9 6.61 -9.63 5.45
C THR A 9 5.52 -9.60 4.38
N GLU A 10 5.24 -10.75 3.78
CA GLU A 10 4.18 -10.91 2.81
C GLU A 10 2.80 -10.90 3.48
N ILE A 11 1.87 -10.20 2.86
CA ILE A 11 0.49 -10.05 3.30
C ILE A 11 -0.40 -10.53 2.16
N ALA A 12 -1.17 -11.57 2.43
CA ALA A 12 -1.93 -12.28 1.41
C ALA A 12 -3.05 -11.41 0.82
N LYS A 13 -3.81 -10.74 1.70
CA LYS A 13 -5.02 -9.99 1.36
C LYS A 13 -5.07 -8.62 2.06
N PRO A 14 -5.72 -7.62 1.45
CA PRO A 14 -6.06 -6.38 2.13
C PRO A 14 -7.13 -6.58 3.19
N ASP A 15 -7.13 -5.70 4.20
CA ASP A 15 -8.21 -5.64 5.20
C ASP A 15 -9.43 -4.94 4.63
N LYS A 16 -9.21 -3.97 3.73
CA LYS A 16 -10.27 -3.20 3.07
C LYS A 16 -9.81 -2.72 1.72
N THR A 17 -10.72 -2.75 0.76
CA THR A 17 -10.52 -2.19 -0.58
C THR A 17 -11.61 -1.15 -0.86
N TRP A 18 -11.27 -0.02 -1.47
CA TRP A 18 -12.25 0.99 -1.92
C TRP A 18 -11.76 1.75 -3.15
N LYS A 19 -12.68 2.44 -3.83
CA LYS A 19 -12.36 3.37 -4.92
C LYS A 19 -12.15 4.78 -4.36
N PHE A 20 -11.11 5.46 -4.82
CA PHE A 20 -10.82 6.85 -4.48
C PHE A 20 -10.44 7.61 -5.75
N SER A 21 -11.41 8.36 -6.30
CA SER A 21 -11.28 9.00 -7.62
C SER A 21 -10.87 7.95 -8.67
N GLN A 22 -9.81 8.20 -9.43
CA GLN A 22 -9.23 7.28 -10.43
C GLN A 22 -8.48 6.08 -9.85
N PHE A 23 -8.34 5.97 -8.52
CA PHE A 23 -7.55 4.93 -7.86
C PHE A 23 -8.42 3.85 -7.24
N THR A 24 -7.91 2.61 -7.24
CA THR A 24 -8.31 1.57 -6.29
C THR A 24 -7.31 1.58 -5.15
N VAL A 25 -7.83 1.59 -3.93
CA VAL A 25 -7.02 1.65 -2.71
C VAL A 25 -7.23 0.37 -1.92
N ASP A 26 -6.13 -0.31 -1.65
CA ASP A 26 -6.07 -1.48 -0.79
C ASP A 26 -5.38 -1.09 0.52
N ALA A 27 -6.08 -1.20 1.65
CA ALA A 27 -5.51 -0.99 2.99
C ALA A 27 -5.06 -2.29 3.61
N TYR A 28 -3.91 -2.20 4.29
CA TYR A 28 -3.28 -3.32 4.95
C TYR A 28 -2.83 -2.93 6.35
N LEU A 29 -3.01 -3.85 7.29
CA LEU A 29 -2.36 -3.91 8.58
C LEU A 29 -1.36 -5.08 8.55
N CYS A 30 -0.08 -4.78 8.71
CA CYS A 30 0.92 -5.83 8.86
C CYS A 30 0.78 -6.47 10.24
N ASN A 31 0.42 -7.76 10.30
CA ASN A 31 0.28 -8.47 11.57
C ASN A 31 1.62 -8.62 12.32
N ASN A 32 2.75 -8.61 11.61
CA ASN A 32 4.09 -8.73 12.17
C ASN A 32 4.54 -7.43 12.87
N CYS A 33 4.64 -6.31 12.13
CA CYS A 33 5.17 -5.05 12.67
C CYS A 33 4.11 -3.97 12.97
N LYS A 34 2.83 -4.32 12.89
CA LYS A 34 1.65 -3.45 13.10
C LYS A 34 1.59 -2.18 12.23
N THR A 35 2.43 -2.10 11.20
CA THR A 35 2.41 -0.99 10.25
C THR A 35 1.12 -1.01 9.45
N LYS A 36 0.43 0.13 9.42
CA LYS A 36 -0.67 0.39 8.50
C LYS A 36 -0.13 1.02 7.23
N PHE A 37 -0.55 0.52 6.08
CA PHE A 37 -0.19 1.10 4.79
C PHE A 37 -1.32 0.90 3.77
N ARG A 38 -1.24 1.64 2.67
CA ARG A 38 -2.23 1.62 1.60
C ARG A 38 -1.53 1.53 0.26
N ASP A 39 -1.91 0.58 -0.58
CA ASP A 39 -1.50 0.55 -1.98
C ASP A 39 -2.56 1.22 -2.84
N TYR A 40 -2.10 2.09 -3.73
CA TYR A 40 -2.92 2.77 -4.71
C TYR A 40 -2.58 2.21 -6.08
N SER A 41 -3.60 1.75 -6.80
CA SER A 41 -3.50 1.32 -8.19
C SER A 41 -4.43 2.12 -9.08
N LYS A 42 -4.04 2.36 -10.33
CA LYS A 42 -4.84 3.02 -11.36
C LYS A 42 -4.87 2.09 -12.58
N GLN A 43 -6.07 1.78 -13.08
CA GLN A 43 -6.26 0.86 -14.22
C GLN A 43 -5.52 -0.49 -14.04
N GLY A 44 -5.60 -1.06 -12.84
CA GLY A 44 -4.94 -2.33 -12.51
C GLY A 44 -3.42 -2.25 -12.31
N LYS A 45 -2.79 -1.09 -12.56
CA LYS A 45 -1.35 -0.88 -12.37
C LYS A 45 -1.08 -0.24 -11.01
N HIS A 46 -0.13 -0.78 -10.25
CA HIS A 46 0.36 -0.13 -9.03
C HIS A 46 0.88 1.28 -9.34
N SER A 47 0.49 2.25 -8.54
CA SER A 47 0.94 3.65 -8.67
C SER A 47 1.85 4.03 -7.51
N PHE A 48 1.37 3.87 -6.27
CA PHE A 48 2.16 4.18 -5.09
C PHE A 48 1.64 3.53 -3.81
N THR A 49 2.54 3.42 -2.83
CA THR A 49 2.23 2.97 -1.48
C THR A 49 2.36 4.12 -0.49
N LEU A 50 1.33 4.30 0.35
CA LEU A 50 1.37 5.21 1.50
C LEU A 50 1.52 4.41 2.79
N GLN A 51 2.60 4.65 3.53
CA GLN A 51 2.82 4.11 4.87
C GLN A 51 2.34 5.10 5.93
N PHE A 52 1.59 4.63 6.92
CA PHE A 52 1.25 5.43 8.10
C PHE A 52 2.39 5.39 9.12
N LYS A 53 3.01 6.54 9.38
CA LYS A 53 4.05 6.71 10.41
C LYS A 53 3.81 7.99 11.19
N LYS A 54 3.84 7.90 12.53
CA LYS A 54 3.74 9.05 13.46
C LYS A 54 2.55 9.99 13.14
N GLY A 55 1.36 9.43 12.94
CA GLY A 55 0.14 10.21 12.71
C GLY A 55 -0.05 10.75 11.28
N ARG A 56 0.88 10.49 10.35
CA ARG A 56 0.78 10.95 8.96
C ARG A 56 1.07 9.83 7.96
N TYR A 57 0.45 9.92 6.79
CA TYR A 57 0.79 9.05 5.66
C TYR A 57 1.99 9.62 4.90
N ARG A 58 2.98 8.78 4.62
CA ARG A 58 4.14 9.09 3.77
C ARG A 58 4.21 8.13 2.60
N LYS A 59 4.54 8.63 1.42
CA LYS A 59 4.77 7.82 0.23
C LYS A 59 6.10 7.09 0.37
N VAL A 60 6.10 5.76 0.21
CA VAL A 60 7.28 4.89 0.45
C VAL A 60 7.66 4.01 -0.73
N GLN A 61 6.74 3.82 -1.67
CA GLN A 61 7.03 3.11 -2.91
C GLN A 61 6.31 3.83 -4.05
N SER A 62 7.08 4.30 -5.02
CA SER A 62 6.61 4.66 -6.36
C SER A 62 7.52 3.92 -7.32
N LYS A 63 7.06 2.79 -7.85
CA LYS A 63 7.73 2.24 -9.02
C LYS A 63 7.34 3.13 -10.20
N ILE A 64 8.21 4.06 -10.53
CA ILE A 64 8.33 4.50 -11.91
C ILE A 64 8.81 3.24 -12.64
N GLN A 65 7.91 2.50 -13.28
CA GLN A 65 8.31 1.57 -14.32
C GLN A 65 8.68 2.45 -15.51
N THR A 66 9.94 2.90 -15.57
CA THR A 66 10.57 3.27 -16.82
C THR A 66 10.60 2.00 -17.66
N GLY A 67 9.92 2.06 -18.81
CA GLY A 67 10.01 1.04 -19.86
C GLY A 67 11.36 1.06 -20.56
#